data_AF-A0A150VLF9-F1
#
_entry.id   AF-A0A150VLF9-F1
#
_cell.length_a   1.000
_cell.length_b   1.000
_cell.length_c   1.000
_cell.angle_alpha   90.00
_cell.angle_beta   90.00
_cell.angle_gamma   90.00
#
_symmetry.space_group_name_H-M   'P 1'
#
loop_
_entity.id
_entity.type
_entity.pdbx_description
1 polymer ?
#
loop_
_entity_poly.entity_id
_entity_poly.type
_entity_poly.pdbx_seq_one_letter_code
_entity_poly.pdbx_strand_id
1 'polypeptide(L)'
;MQPWPGNLAELRRVIQTVAGTRATGDIVPADLPASHREAPAPASPFRQAEREVIVAAIEAAGGNKLRAARALGVSRSTLYNRMRALRIT
;
A
#
# COMPACT_ATOMS: atom_id res chain seq x y z
N MET A 1 -18.59 -1.24 -10.87
CA MET A 1 -18.35 -0.53 -12.15
C MET A 1 -18.43 0.95 -11.88
N GLN A 2 -17.49 1.85 -12.14
CA GLN A 2 -16.07 1.87 -12.52
C GLN A 2 -15.67 3.30 -12.11
N PRO A 3 -14.73 3.54 -11.17
CA PRO A 3 -14.45 4.90 -10.72
C PRO A 3 -13.42 5.53 -11.63
N TRP A 4 -13.88 6.19 -12.70
CA TRP A 4 -13.18 7.32 -13.31
C TRP A 4 -14.15 8.20 -14.10
N PRO A 5 -14.38 9.46 -13.68
CA PRO A 5 -15.44 10.28 -14.24
C PRO A 5 -15.05 11.07 -15.50
N GLY A 6 -13.83 10.94 -16.02
CA GLY A 6 -13.41 11.73 -17.18
C GLY A 6 -12.37 11.02 -18.04
N ASN A 7 -12.73 10.85 -19.31
CA ASN A 7 -11.97 10.49 -20.52
C ASN A 7 -10.44 10.27 -20.45
N LEU A 8 -9.93 9.49 -21.41
CA LEU A 8 -8.51 9.23 -21.73
C LEU A 8 -7.58 10.48 -21.69
N ALA A 9 -8.15 11.68 -21.90
CA ALA A 9 -7.44 12.95 -21.77
C ALA A 9 -6.97 13.26 -20.32
N GLU A 10 -7.76 12.91 -19.30
CA GLU A 10 -7.39 13.07 -17.89
C GLU A 10 -6.32 12.05 -17.49
N LEU A 11 -6.47 10.77 -17.88
CA LEU A 11 -5.42 9.75 -17.73
C LEU A 11 -4.10 10.24 -18.29
N ARG A 12 -4.12 10.76 -19.53
CA ARG A 12 -2.92 11.28 -20.20
C ARG A 12 -2.30 12.44 -19.44
N ARG A 13 -3.11 13.38 -18.90
CA ARG A 13 -2.61 14.53 -18.13
C ARG A 13 -1.98 14.09 -16.81
N VAL A 14 -2.57 13.10 -16.12
CA VAL A 14 -2.02 12.53 -14.89
C VAL A 14 -0.70 11.82 -15.19
N ILE A 15 -0.63 10.96 -16.22
CA ILE A 15 0.61 10.29 -16.63
C ILE A 15 1.70 11.31 -17.00
N GLN A 16 1.37 12.35 -17.77
CA GLN A 16 2.33 13.39 -18.16
C GLN A 16 2.87 14.16 -16.94
N THR A 17 2.03 14.43 -15.95
CA THR A 17 2.45 15.12 -14.71
C THR A 17 3.37 14.23 -13.88
N VAL A 18 3.01 12.95 -13.71
CA VAL A 18 3.80 11.97 -12.95
C VAL A 18 5.15 11.70 -13.62
N ALA A 19 5.14 11.46 -14.94
CA ALA A 19 6.35 11.23 -15.73
C ALA A 19 7.27 12.46 -15.78
N GLY A 20 6.71 13.67 -15.68
CA GLY A 20 7.48 14.92 -15.58
C GLY A 20 8.15 15.13 -14.21
N THR A 21 7.64 14.49 -13.16
CA THR A 21 8.15 14.66 -11.78
C THR A 21 9.21 13.60 -11.42
N ARG A 22 9.22 12.46 -12.12
CA ARG A 22 10.14 11.34 -11.84
C ARG A 22 10.74 10.79 -13.13
N ALA A 23 12.00 11.11 -13.38
CA ALA A 23 12.70 10.68 -14.60
C ALA A 23 13.11 9.19 -14.59
N THR A 24 13.02 8.47 -13.47
CA THR A 24 13.37 7.04 -13.37
C THR A 24 12.69 6.35 -12.18
N GLY A 25 12.27 5.09 -12.36
CA GLY A 25 11.70 4.21 -11.31
C GLY A 25 10.18 4.00 -11.41
N ASP A 26 9.66 3.06 -10.61
CA ASP A 26 8.21 2.76 -10.57
C ASP A 26 7.38 3.95 -10.06
N ILE A 27 6.23 4.20 -10.68
CA ILE A 27 5.26 5.20 -10.23
C ILE A 27 4.59 4.70 -8.95
N VAL A 28 4.67 5.49 -7.87
CA VAL A 28 3.99 5.17 -6.60
C VAL A 28 2.76 6.05 -6.40
N PRO A 29 1.76 5.64 -5.59
CA PRO A 29 0.56 6.43 -5.34
C PRO A 29 0.82 7.84 -4.79
N ALA A 30 1.99 8.09 -4.19
CA ALA A 30 2.41 9.40 -3.73
C ALA A 30 2.70 10.38 -4.89
N ASP A 31 3.06 9.88 -6.06
CA ASP A 31 3.36 10.68 -7.25
C ASP A 31 2.08 11.19 -7.93
N LEU A 32 0.92 10.62 -7.59
CA LEU A 32 -0.37 11.04 -8.13
C LEU A 32 -0.78 12.41 -7.56
N PRO A 33 -1.49 13.25 -8.35
CA PRO A 33 -2.10 14.49 -7.86
C PRO A 33 -3.01 14.25 -6.67
N ALA A 34 -3.07 15.18 -5.72
CA ALA A 34 -3.84 15.03 -4.48
C ALA A 34 -5.33 14.69 -4.69
N SER A 35 -5.93 15.14 -5.81
CA SER A 35 -7.30 14.81 -6.22
C SER A 35 -7.51 13.34 -6.60
N HIS A 36 -6.43 12.62 -6.92
CA HIS A 36 -6.41 11.21 -7.32
C HIS A 36 -5.69 10.34 -6.29
N ARG A 37 -5.14 10.95 -5.24
CA ARG A 37 -4.75 10.20 -4.05
C ARG A 37 -6.06 9.80 -3.38
N GLU A 38 -6.42 8.53 -3.47
CA GLU A 38 -7.42 7.98 -2.56
C GLU A 38 -7.01 8.40 -1.15
N ALA A 39 -7.81 9.28 -0.52
CA ALA A 39 -7.74 9.47 0.90
C ALA A 39 -7.82 8.07 1.51
N PRO A 40 -6.93 7.69 2.46
CA PRO A 40 -7.00 6.36 3.05
C PRO A 40 -8.41 6.22 3.61
N ALA A 41 -9.23 5.41 2.93
CA ALA A 41 -10.56 5.09 3.41
C ALA A 41 -10.39 4.61 4.85
N PRO A 42 -11.25 5.04 5.79
CA PRO A 42 -11.15 4.61 7.18
C PRO A 42 -10.98 3.10 7.18
N ALA A 43 -9.84 2.64 7.72
CA ALA A 43 -9.50 1.24 7.65
C ALA A 43 -10.67 0.46 8.27
N SER A 44 -11.27 -0.45 7.49
CA SER A 44 -12.27 -1.36 8.02
C SER A 44 -11.76 -1.95 9.34
N PRO A 45 -12.61 -2.14 10.37
CA PRO A 45 -12.18 -2.73 11.65
C PRO A 45 -11.35 -4.00 11.47
N PHE A 46 -11.64 -4.78 10.42
CA PHE A 46 -10.86 -5.94 10.03
C PHE A 46 -9.41 -5.60 9.63
N ARG A 47 -9.19 -4.56 8.82
CA ARG A 47 -7.84 -4.12 8.43
C ARG A 47 -7.06 -3.55 9.62
N GLN A 48 -7.74 -2.90 10.54
CA GLN A 48 -7.12 -2.38 11.76
C GLN A 48 -6.66 -3.54 12.67
N ALA A 49 -7.53 -4.53 12.90
CA ALA A 49 -7.18 -5.73 13.65
C ALA A 49 -6.04 -6.52 12.98
N GLU A 50 -6.08 -6.68 11.65
CA GLU A 50 -5.00 -7.33 10.90
C GLU A 50 -3.66 -6.58 11.06
N ARG A 51 -3.69 -5.24 11.01
CA ARG A 51 -2.51 -4.41 11.24
C ARG A 51 -1.93 -4.63 12.63
N GLU A 52 -2.77 -4.61 13.66
CA GLU A 52 -2.34 -4.82 15.05
C GLU A 52 -1.71 -6.19 15.26
N VAL A 53 -2.33 -7.25 14.71
CA VAL A 53 -1.79 -8.62 14.78
C VAL A 53 -0.42 -8.73 14.11
N ILE A 54 -0.25 -8.10 12.94
CA ILE A 54 1.04 -8.13 12.23
C ILE A 54 2.11 -7.35 12.99
N VAL A 55 1.78 -6.18 13.53
CA VAL A 55 2.72 -5.37 14.32
C VAL A 55 3.14 -6.14 15.58
N ALA A 56 2.19 -6.69 16.33
CA ALA A 56 2.48 -7.48 17.53
C ALA A 56 3.36 -8.70 17.21
N ALA A 57 3.12 -9.39 16.10
CA ALA A 57 3.94 -10.53 15.68
C ALA A 57 5.38 -10.12 15.30
N ILE A 58 5.56 -8.94 14.69
CA ILE A 58 6.88 -8.41 14.35
C ILE A 58 7.63 -8.00 15.62
N GLU A 59 6.96 -7.34 16.56
CA GLU A 59 7.53 -6.94 17.86
C GLU A 59 7.92 -8.15 18.69
N ALA A 60 7.04 -9.14 18.82
CA ALA A 60 7.33 -10.41 19.51
C ALA A 60 8.47 -11.20 18.85
N ALA A 61 8.68 -11.01 17.55
CA ALA A 61 9.80 -11.58 16.80
C ALA A 61 11.08 -10.74 16.87
N GLY A 62 11.11 -9.62 17.60
CA GLY A 62 12.25 -8.71 17.68
C GLY A 62 12.62 -8.09 16.33
N GLY A 63 11.62 -7.82 15.47
CA GLY A 63 11.83 -7.30 14.12
C GLY A 63 12.18 -8.37 13.08
N ASN A 64 12.32 -9.65 13.47
CA ASN A 64 12.59 -10.72 12.51
C ASN A 64 11.33 -11.09 11.71
N LYS A 65 11.20 -10.50 10.52
CA LYS A 65 10.05 -10.68 9.61
C LYS A 65 9.83 -12.15 9.21
N LEU A 66 10.87 -12.98 9.12
CA LEU A 66 10.72 -14.40 8.82
C LEU A 66 10.10 -15.16 10.00
N ARG A 67 10.54 -14.84 11.22
CA ARG A 67 9.99 -15.43 12.45
C ARG A 67 8.55 -14.97 12.70
N ALA A 68 8.25 -13.69 12.42
CA ALA A 68 6.89 -13.16 12.45
C ALA A 68 5.97 -13.85 11.44
N ALA A 69 6.43 -14.07 10.20
CA ALA A 69 5.66 -14.79 9.19
C ALA A 69 5.34 -16.23 9.63
N ARG A 70 6.33 -16.94 10.20
CA ARG A 70 6.14 -18.28 10.76
C ARG A 70 5.15 -18.29 11.93
N ALA A 71 5.24 -17.32 12.83
CA ALA A 71 4.31 -17.19 13.96
C ALA A 71 2.87 -16.92 13.49
N LEU A 72 2.70 -16.16 12.40
CA LEU A 72 1.42 -15.89 11.76
C LEU A 72 0.93 -17.02 10.84
N GLY A 73 1.70 -18.09 10.66
CA GLY A 73 1.34 -19.20 9.77
C GLY A 73 1.30 -18.84 8.28
N VAL A 74 2.00 -17.77 7.88
CA VAL A 74 2.01 -17.30 6.49
C VAL A 74 3.39 -17.36 5.86
N SER A 75 3.42 -17.37 4.53
CA SER A 75 4.67 -17.23 3.80
C SER A 75 5.29 -15.83 4.00
N ARG A 76 6.60 -15.72 3.79
CA ARG A 76 7.32 -14.44 3.86
C ARG A 76 6.76 -13.42 2.85
N SER A 77 6.43 -13.85 1.63
CA SER A 77 5.85 -12.97 0.60
C SER A 77 4.45 -12.48 0.99
N THR A 78 3.62 -13.34 1.57
CA THR A 78 2.31 -12.95 2.11
C THR A 78 2.44 -11.89 3.19
N LEU A 79 3.39 -12.04 4.12
CA LEU A 79 3.64 -11.03 5.16
C LEU A 79 4.05 -9.68 4.53
N TYR A 80 4.99 -9.67 3.59
CA TYR A 80 5.39 -8.43 2.92
C TYR A 80 4.25 -7.77 2.13
N ASN A 81 3.41 -8.56 1.47
CA ASN A 81 2.25 -8.05 0.75
C ASN A 81 1.25 -7.40 1.72
N ARG A 82 0.98 -8.03 2.86
CA ARG A 82 0.11 -7.46 3.91
C ARG A 82 0.73 -6.20 4.53
N MET A 83 2.03 -6.21 4.82
CA MET A 83 2.74 -5.03 5.33
C MET A 83 2.66 -3.85 4.34
N ARG A 84 2.85 -4.10 3.04
CA ARG A 84 2.68 -3.08 1.99
C ARG A 84 1.25 -2.55 1.92
N ALA A 85 0.26 -3.45 1.93
CA ALA A 85 -1.15 -3.09 1.87
C ALA A 85 -1.60 -2.26 3.09
N LEU A 86 -1.08 -2.59 4.27
CA LEU A 86 -1.40 -1.94 5.54
C LEU A 86 -0.43 -0.79 5.90
N ARG A 87 0.52 -0.48 5.01
CA ARG A 87 1.54 0.57 5.18
C ARG A 87 2.34 0.43 6.49
N ILE A 88 2.65 -0.80 6.88
CA ILE A 88 3.53 -1.12 8.01
C ILE A 88 4.97 -1.07 7.47
N THR A 89 5.76 -0.12 7.94
CA THR A 89 7.12 0.17 7.44
C THR A 89 8.17 -0.67 8.16
#